data_AF-X1UTT3-F1
#
_entry.id   AF-X1UTT3-F1
#
_cell.length_a   1.000
_cell.length_b   1.000
_cell.length_c   1.000
_cell.angle_alpha   90.00
_cell.angle_beta   90.00
_cell.angle_gamma   90.00
#
_symmetry.space_group_name_H-M   'P 1'
#
loop_
_entity.id
_entity.type
_entity.pdbx_description
1 polymer ?
#
loop_
_entity_poly.entity_id
_entity_poly.type
_entity_poly.pdbx_seq_one_letter_code
_entity_poly.pdbx_strand_id
1 'polypeptide(L)'
;TEIKLKVLKGKTVSYEWTAAGGPVNYDTHGEPYNGEKGYFHSYTKGKQVKSDKGEFTAIFDGTHGWFWRNRSNSDVTISLRTAGDYLSVKQ
;
A
#
# COMPACT_ATOMS: atom_id res chain seq x y z
N THR A 1 -9.21 4.56 2.34
CA THR A 1 -8.89 3.31 3.07
C THR A 1 -7.41 3.07 2.99
N GLU A 2 -6.85 2.45 4.01
CA GLU A 2 -5.43 2.10 4.08
C GLU A 2 -5.26 0.70 4.66
N ILE A 3 -4.23 -0.02 4.21
CA ILE A 3 -3.76 -1.26 4.83
C ILE A 3 -2.25 -1.18 4.93
N LYS A 4 -1.69 -1.44 6.12
CA LYS A 4 -0.26 -1.40 6.42
C LYS A 4 0.25 -2.77 6.89
N LEU A 5 1.42 -3.14 6.40
CA LEU A 5 2.23 -4.27 6.84
C LEU A 5 3.39 -3.75 7.71
N LYS A 6 3.78 -4.50 8.74
CA LYS A 6 5.09 -4.30 9.38
C LYS A 6 6.14 -5.11 8.64
N VAL A 7 7.14 -4.44 8.06
CA VAL A 7 8.16 -5.07 7.21
C VAL A 7 9.53 -4.60 7.65
N LEU A 8 10.47 -5.54 7.78
CA LEU A 8 11.87 -5.25 8.08
C LEU A 8 12.62 -4.86 6.80
N LYS A 9 13.64 -4.02 6.93
CA LYS A 9 14.50 -3.58 5.84
C LYS A 9 15.07 -4.76 5.06
N GLY A 10 15.09 -4.63 3.74
CA GLY A 10 15.58 -5.65 2.82
C GLY A 10 14.60 -6.79 2.55
N LYS A 11 13.46 -6.84 3.24
CA LYS A 11 12.40 -7.80 2.93
C LYS A 11 11.55 -7.32 1.78
N THR A 12 11.11 -8.25 0.94
CA THR A 12 10.32 -8.00 -0.25
C THR A 12 8.91 -8.50 -0.05
N VAL A 13 7.93 -7.69 -0.45
CA VAL A 13 6.51 -8.04 -0.46
C VAL A 13 5.97 -7.85 -1.87
N SER A 14 5.41 -8.92 -2.42
CA SER A 14 4.60 -8.89 -3.64
C SER A 14 3.14 -8.62 -3.31
N TYR A 15 2.45 -7.93 -4.21
CA TYR A 15 1.05 -7.59 -4.05
C TYR A 15 0.28 -7.55 -5.36
N GLU A 16 -1.02 -7.71 -5.21
CA GLU A 16 -2.02 -7.41 -6.24
C GLU A 16 -3.26 -6.87 -5.54
N TRP A 17 -3.80 -5.76 -6.05
CA TRP A 17 -5.08 -5.25 -5.60
C TRP A 17 -6.01 -4.89 -6.75
N THR A 18 -7.31 -4.98 -6.48
CA THR A 18 -8.39 -4.59 -7.40
C THR A 18 -9.41 -3.70 -6.71
N ALA A 19 -10.06 -2.84 -7.48
CA ALA A 19 -11.10 -1.92 -7.06
C ALA A 19 -12.39 -2.21 -7.86
N ALA A 20 -13.34 -2.88 -7.20
CA ALA A 20 -14.67 -3.13 -7.74
C ALA A 20 -15.58 -1.93 -7.42
N GLY A 21 -16.40 -1.49 -8.39
CA GLY A 21 -17.31 -0.35 -8.24
C GLY A 21 -16.78 0.98 -8.81
N GLY A 22 -15.48 1.11 -9.07
CA GLY A 22 -14.92 2.32 -9.69
C GLY A 22 -13.40 2.43 -9.56
N PRO A 23 -12.75 3.28 -10.38
CA PRO A 23 -11.32 3.53 -10.27
C PRO A 23 -10.97 4.37 -9.03
N VAL A 24 -9.77 4.19 -8.50
CA VAL A 24 -9.26 4.90 -7.31
C VAL A 24 -7.93 5.57 -7.60
N ASN A 25 -7.60 6.60 -6.80
CA ASN A 25 -6.22 7.07 -6.71
C ASN A 25 -5.52 6.27 -5.61
N TYR A 26 -4.26 5.92 -5.80
CA TYR A 26 -3.55 5.08 -4.84
C TYR A 26 -2.09 5.50 -4.64
N ASP A 27 -1.52 5.07 -3.51
CA ASP A 27 -0.09 5.16 -3.20
C ASP A 27 0.34 3.91 -2.40
N THR A 28 1.26 3.14 -2.98
CA THR A 28 2.02 2.10 -2.28
C THR A 28 3.22 2.79 -1.63
N HIS A 29 3.26 2.83 -0.30
CA HIS A 29 4.23 3.64 0.42
C HIS A 29 4.74 2.98 1.70
N GLY A 30 5.77 3.56 2.31
CA GLY A 30 6.28 3.17 3.61
C GLY A 30 6.62 4.34 4.52
N GLU A 31 6.56 4.10 5.82
CA GLU A 31 6.92 5.03 6.89
C GLU A 31 7.90 4.33 7.85
N PRO A 32 9.11 4.87 8.07
CA PRO A 32 10.05 4.30 9.03
C PRO A 32 9.59 4.57 10.46
N TYR A 33 9.87 3.66 11.39
CA TYR A 33 9.45 3.81 12.80
C TYR A 33 9.99 5.06 13.49
N ASN A 34 11.19 5.49 13.10
CA ASN A 34 11.90 6.64 13.67
C ASN A 34 12.12 7.75 12.63
N GLY A 35 11.18 7.90 11.68
CA GLY A 35 11.21 8.97 10.69
C GLY A 35 10.85 10.34 11.25
N GLU A 36 11.20 11.39 10.51
CA GLU A 36 10.63 12.72 10.75
C GLU A 36 9.10 12.69 10.64
N LYS A 37 8.42 13.53 11.41
CA LYS A 37 6.96 13.56 11.42
C LYS A 37 6.42 13.87 10.02
N GLY A 38 5.62 12.94 9.48
CA GLY A 38 5.03 13.06 8.14
C GLY A 38 5.94 12.61 7.01
N TYR A 39 7.15 12.11 7.31
CA TYR A 39 7.98 11.47 6.30
C TYR A 39 7.38 10.12 5.88
N PHE A 40 7.32 9.91 4.57
CA PHE A 40 7.01 8.63 3.94
C PHE A 40 7.77 8.49 2.62
N HIS A 41 7.87 7.27 2.14
CA HIS A 41 8.44 6.94 0.83
C HIS A 41 7.38 6.29 -0.05
N SER A 42 7.09 6.87 -1.22
CA SER A 42 6.21 6.24 -2.23
C SER A 42 7.02 5.29 -3.12
N TYR A 43 6.61 4.03 -3.18
CA TYR A 43 7.10 3.05 -4.15
C TYR A 43 6.40 3.20 -5.50
N THR A 44 5.07 3.23 -5.49
CA THR A 44 4.24 3.39 -6.71
C THR A 44 3.00 4.20 -6.38
N LYS A 45 2.53 5.02 -7.34
CA LYS A 45 1.29 5.78 -7.18
C LYS A 45 0.61 6.00 -8.52
N GLY A 46 -0.71 6.15 -8.48
CA GLY A 46 -1.50 6.36 -9.68
C GLY A 46 -2.83 7.05 -9.40
N LYS A 47 -3.47 7.51 -10.47
CA LYS A 47 -4.78 8.16 -10.43
C LYS A 47 -5.74 7.44 -11.35
N GLN A 48 -6.98 7.29 -10.90
CA GLN A 48 -8.06 6.65 -11.65
C GLN A 48 -7.71 5.23 -12.15
N VAL A 49 -7.14 4.42 -11.26
CA VAL A 49 -6.70 3.04 -11.54
C VAL A 49 -7.65 2.03 -10.90
N LYS A 50 -7.97 0.94 -11.61
CA LYS A 50 -8.86 -0.13 -11.12
C LYS A 50 -8.13 -1.31 -10.49
N SER A 51 -6.84 -1.45 -10.73
CA SER A 51 -6.01 -2.51 -10.17
C SER A 51 -4.54 -2.16 -10.34
N ASP A 52 -3.70 -2.62 -9.43
CA ASP A 52 -2.25 -2.60 -9.60
C ASP A 52 -1.65 -3.87 -9.00
N LYS A 53 -0.48 -4.27 -9.52
CA LYS A 53 0.28 -5.40 -9.01
C LYS A 53 1.77 -5.12 -9.14
N GLY A 54 2.55 -5.64 -8.20
CA GLY A 54 3.99 -5.48 -8.23
C GLY A 54 4.62 -6.02 -6.96
N GLU A 55 5.83 -5.53 -6.69
CA GLU A 55 6.57 -5.84 -5.49
C GLU A 55 7.28 -4.59 -4.99
N PHE A 56 7.56 -4.54 -3.70
CA PHE A 56 8.47 -3.56 -3.13
C PHE A 56 9.44 -4.26 -2.17
N THR A 57 10.67 -3.76 -2.12
CA THR A 57 11.65 -4.12 -1.08
C THR A 57 11.72 -2.98 -0.08
N ALA A 58 11.51 -3.30 1.20
CA ALA A 58 11.53 -2.31 2.27
C ALA A 58 12.91 -1.67 2.39
N ILE A 59 13.02 -0.36 2.17
CA ILE A 59 14.29 0.38 2.28
C ILE A 59 14.64 0.76 3.74
N PHE A 60 13.68 0.55 4.67
CA PHE A 60 13.81 0.75 6.11
C PHE A 60 12.86 -0.18 6.89
N ASP A 61 13.17 -0.39 8.18
CA ASP A 61 12.24 -0.99 9.13
C ASP A 61 11.08 -0.02 9.36
N GLY A 62 9.85 -0.52 9.21
CA GLY A 62 8.70 0.36 9.33
C GLY A 62 7.39 -0.29 8.96
N THR A 63 6.40 0.56 8.73
CA THR A 63 5.15 0.16 8.11
C THR A 63 5.19 0.45 6.62
N HIS A 64 4.76 -0.52 5.81
CA HIS A 64 4.68 -0.39 4.36
C HIS A 64 3.32 -0.89 3.91
N GLY A 65 2.68 -0.23 2.96
CA GLY A 65 1.30 -0.54 2.64
C GLY A 65 0.74 0.25 1.50
N TRP A 66 -0.59 0.25 1.42
CA TRP A 66 -1.35 0.83 0.33
C TRP A 66 -2.42 1.73 0.88
N PHE A 67 -2.47 2.93 0.31
CA PHE A 67 -3.55 3.87 0.52
C PHE A 67 -4.38 3.97 -0.76
N TRP A 68 -5.70 3.95 -0.64
CA TRP A 68 -6.64 4.20 -1.73
C TRP A 68 -7.62 5.30 -1.39
N ARG A 69 -7.86 6.16 -2.37
CA ARG A 69 -8.83 7.26 -2.33
C ARG A 69 -9.83 7.12 -3.47
N ASN A 70 -11.08 6.82 -3.10
CA ASN A 70 -12.24 6.96 -3.97
C ASN A 70 -12.58 8.45 -4.13
N ARG A 71 -12.80 8.89 -5.37
CA ARG A 71 -13.20 10.27 -5.72
C ARG A 71 -14.61 10.32 -6.34
N SER A 72 -15.26 9.18 -6.47
CA SER A 72 -16.62 9.05 -6.97
C SER A 72 -17.64 9.08 -5.83
N ASN A 73 -18.92 9.14 -6.19
CA ASN A 73 -20.05 9.06 -5.26
C ASN A 73 -20.60 7.63 -5.13
N SER A 74 -19.92 6.63 -5.69
CA SER A 74 -20.31 5.22 -5.64
C SER A 74 -19.38 4.45 -4.73
N ASP A 75 -19.90 3.41 -4.08
CA ASP A 75 -19.08 2.54 -3.24
C ASP A 75 -18.03 1.80 -4.07
N VAL A 76 -16.85 1.64 -3.47
CA VAL A 76 -15.73 0.89 -4.04
C VAL A 76 -15.25 -0.14 -3.03
N THR A 77 -15.17 -1.40 -3.46
CA THR A 77 -14.59 -2.49 -2.68
C THR A 77 -13.17 -2.76 -3.14
N ILE A 78 -12.21 -2.71 -2.21
CA ILE A 78 -10.81 -3.07 -2.45
C ILE A 78 -10.57 -4.52 -2.04
N SER A 79 -10.01 -5.32 -2.95
CA SER A 79 -9.40 -6.60 -2.61
C SER A 79 -7.89 -6.45 -2.71
N LEU A 80 -7.15 -6.81 -1.66
CA LEU A 80 -5.69 -6.81 -1.63
C LEU A 80 -5.21 -8.23 -1.31
N ARG A 81 -4.27 -8.72 -2.11
CA ARG A 81 -3.50 -9.94 -1.85
C ARG A 81 -2.04 -9.57 -1.69
N THR A 82 -1.38 -10.14 -0.68
CA THR A 82 0.03 -9.90 -0.38
C THR A 82 0.74 -11.22 -0.10
N ALA A 83 1.99 -11.33 -0.52
CA ALA A 83 2.86 -12.44 -0.16
C ALA A 83 4.29 -11.95 0.04
N GLY A 84 4.96 -12.44 1.08
CA GLY A 84 6.33 -12.08 1.44
C GLY A 84 6.56 -12.07 2.94
N ASP A 85 7.74 -11.60 3.34
CA ASP A 85 8.18 -11.58 4.73
C ASP A 85 7.69 -10.30 5.46
N TYR A 86 6.49 -10.37 6.04
CA TYR A 86 5.97 -9.30 6.91
C TYR A 86 5.52 -9.85 8.27
N LEU A 87 5.67 -9.03 9.31
CA LEU A 87 5.45 -9.43 10.70
C LEU A 87 3.98 -9.36 11.11
N SER A 88 3.21 -8.45 10.50
CA SER A 88 1.79 -8.26 10.82
C SER A 88 1.09 -7.43 9.76
N VAL A 89 -0.24 -7.56 9.68
CA VAL A 89 -1.14 -6.74 8.86
C VAL A 89 -2.00 -5.87 9.78
N LYS A 90 -2.24 -4.62 9.40
CA LYS A 90 -3.18 -3.70 10.05
C LYS A 90 -4.00 -2.97 8.98
N GLN A 91 -5.32 -2.90 9.19
CA GLN A 91 -6.22 -1.99 8.48
C GLN A 91 -6.44 -0.73 9.32
#